data_AF-A0A7Y9BJU7-F1
#
_entry.id   AF-A0A7Y9BJU7-F1
#
_cell.length_a   1.000
_cell.length_b   1.000
_cell.length_c   1.000
_cell.angle_alpha   90.00
_cell.angle_beta   90.00
_cell.angle_gamma   90.00
#
_symmetry.space_group_name_H-M   'P 1'
#
loop_
_entity.id
_entity.type
_entity.pdbx_description
1 polymer ?
#
loop_
_entity_poly.entity_id
_entity_poly.type
_entity_poly.pdbx_seq_one_letter_code
_entity_poly.pdbx_strand_id
1 'polypeptide(L)'
;MPRACADLLDRWEELELSLSDQARICSSCKSRGPRYGGWRQPTTTGYVTLCPDCSGAAYQPYKGHLRGVAYNDLRRTMRADDYLCRLCQASRAFTWDHCHDHGHVRGPVCASCNTFEGKGVRFLQGEGSILHLLECRGCREQQTLPQRYRLDIAGEHLHNTERHGRCRSQPHVWDHDLHHGTHNFTLACPSHGTRWTSKLTTAQIHELTRAVVAAALANDKRPTP
;
A
#
# COMPACT_ATOMS: atom_id res chain seq x y z
N MET A 1 -7.00 -14.67 39.48
CA MET A 1 -6.07 -15.59 38.79
C MET A 1 -5.12 -16.19 39.80
N PRO A 2 -4.80 -17.49 39.74
CA PRO A 2 -3.73 -18.09 40.57
C PRO A 2 -2.38 -17.43 40.28
N ARG A 3 -1.54 -17.22 41.31
CA ARG A 3 -0.24 -16.53 41.17
C ARG A 3 0.67 -17.19 40.12
N ALA A 4 0.73 -18.51 40.09
CA ALA A 4 1.52 -19.26 39.10
C ALA A 4 1.08 -19.00 37.64
N CYS A 5 -0.21 -18.71 37.40
CA CYS A 5 -0.68 -18.33 36.07
C CYS A 5 -0.25 -16.90 35.71
N ALA A 6 -0.26 -15.97 36.67
CA ALA A 6 0.23 -14.61 36.45
C ALA A 6 1.74 -14.60 36.15
N ASP A 7 2.55 -15.31 36.95
CA ASP A 7 4.00 -15.39 36.78
C ASP A 7 4.39 -15.98 35.40
N LEU A 8 3.61 -16.94 34.90
CA LEU A 8 3.83 -17.52 33.57
C LEU A 8 3.55 -16.51 32.45
N LEU A 9 2.48 -15.73 32.58
CA LEU A 9 2.12 -14.69 31.61
C LEU A 9 3.15 -13.56 31.60
N ASP A 10 3.60 -13.11 32.78
CA ASP A 10 4.61 -12.06 32.90
C ASP A 10 5.94 -12.49 32.23
N ARG A 11 6.39 -13.73 32.49
CA ARG A 11 7.59 -14.29 31.83
C ARG A 11 7.44 -14.44 30.33
N TRP A 12 6.24 -14.77 29.86
CA TRP A 12 5.95 -14.86 28.43
C TRP A 12 6.01 -13.48 27.76
N GLU A 13 5.42 -12.47 28.39
CA GLU A 13 5.46 -11.08 27.92
C GLU A 13 6.91 -10.54 27.87
N GLU A 14 7.70 -10.78 28.92
CA GLU A 14 9.13 -10.41 28.95
C GLU A 14 9.93 -11.08 27.82
N LEU A 15 9.70 -12.37 27.58
CA LEU A 15 10.38 -13.11 26.52
C LEU A 15 9.98 -12.60 25.14
N GLU A 16 8.68 -12.34 24.92
CA GLU A 16 8.17 -11.80 23.66
C GLU A 16 8.75 -10.40 23.36
N LEU A 17 8.81 -9.54 24.39
CA LEU A 17 9.43 -8.22 24.29
C LEU A 17 10.93 -8.32 23.97
N SER A 18 11.65 -9.22 24.63
CA SER A 18 13.08 -9.47 24.39
C SER A 18 13.35 -9.97 22.97
N LEU A 19 12.58 -10.95 22.50
CA LEU A 19 12.70 -11.48 21.14
C LEU A 19 12.33 -10.42 20.09
N SER A 20 11.28 -9.64 20.33
CA SER A 20 10.93 -8.52 19.46
C SER A 20 12.02 -7.47 19.40
N ASP A 21 12.66 -7.15 20.53
CA ASP A 21 13.76 -6.19 20.56
C ASP A 21 15.02 -6.70 19.88
N GLN A 22 15.36 -7.98 20.03
CA GLN A 22 16.46 -8.61 19.30
C GLN A 22 16.20 -8.63 17.79
N ALA A 23 14.96 -8.94 17.37
CA ALA A 23 14.58 -8.97 15.96
C ALA A 23 14.67 -7.60 15.27
N ARG A 24 14.76 -6.50 16.03
CA ARG A 24 14.92 -5.13 15.54
C ARG A 24 16.37 -4.72 15.34
N ILE A 25 17.33 -5.52 15.80
CA ILE A 25 18.75 -5.19 15.68
C ILE A 25 19.22 -5.51 14.26
N CYS A 26 19.84 -4.52 13.60
CA CYS A 26 20.45 -4.74 12.30
C CYS A 26 21.55 -5.80 12.40
N SER A 27 21.46 -6.84 11.58
CA SER A 27 22.45 -7.93 11.57
C SER A 27 23.87 -7.45 11.21
N SER A 28 23.98 -6.38 10.42
CA SER A 28 25.25 -5.76 10.01
C SER A 28 25.77 -4.73 11.03
N CYS A 29 25.18 -3.53 11.10
CA CYS A 29 25.70 -2.43 11.94
C CYS A 29 25.22 -2.42 13.39
N LYS A 30 24.37 -3.38 13.81
CA LYS A 30 23.81 -3.50 15.16
C LYS A 30 22.95 -2.32 15.63
N SER A 31 22.58 -1.40 14.74
CA SER A 31 21.62 -0.34 15.07
C SER A 31 20.24 -0.93 15.40
N ARG A 32 19.46 -0.21 16.19
CA ARG A 32 18.11 -0.63 16.62
C ARG A 32 17.05 -0.04 15.69
N GLY A 33 16.25 -0.90 15.08
CA GLY A 33 15.17 -0.54 14.17
C GLY A 33 13.87 -0.14 14.87
N PRO A 34 12.85 0.27 14.11
CA PRO A 34 11.52 0.63 14.62
C PRO A 34 10.82 -0.57 15.29
N ARG A 35 9.85 -0.31 16.18
CA ARG A 35 9.10 -1.36 16.92
C ARG A 35 8.39 -2.34 16.00
N TYR A 36 7.90 -1.88 14.86
CA TYR A 36 7.16 -2.69 13.90
C TYR A 36 7.78 -2.58 12.51
N GLY A 37 7.68 -3.67 11.77
CA GLY A 37 8.07 -3.90 10.36
C GLY A 37 8.70 -2.71 9.63
N GLY A 38 9.96 -2.89 9.24
CA GLY A 38 10.65 -1.94 8.36
C GLY A 38 12.00 -2.45 7.86
N TRP A 39 12.71 -3.19 8.71
CA TRP A 39 14.08 -3.66 8.42
C TRP A 39 14.17 -5.15 8.09
N ARG A 40 13.08 -5.90 8.27
CA ARG A 40 13.04 -7.34 8.01
C ARG A 40 12.91 -7.59 6.52
N GLN A 41 13.85 -8.33 5.96
CA GLN A 41 13.93 -8.63 4.54
C GLN A 41 13.93 -10.14 4.31
N PRO A 42 13.18 -10.63 3.31
CA PRO A 42 13.23 -12.03 2.93
C PRO A 42 14.59 -12.36 2.29
N THR A 43 15.10 -13.54 2.58
CA THR A 43 16.31 -14.14 2.01
C THR A 43 15.98 -15.56 1.56
N THR A 44 16.92 -16.22 0.87
CA THR A 44 16.73 -17.62 0.44
C THR A 44 16.57 -18.61 1.59
N THR A 45 17.09 -18.29 2.78
CA THR A 45 17.09 -19.18 3.96
C THR A 45 16.15 -18.70 5.09
N GLY A 46 15.38 -17.64 4.87
CA GLY A 46 14.50 -17.08 5.89
C GLY A 46 14.46 -15.56 5.85
N TYR A 47 14.67 -14.91 7.00
CA TYR A 47 14.60 -13.45 7.11
C TYR A 47 15.84 -12.89 7.80
N VAL A 48 16.29 -11.74 7.32
CA VAL A 48 17.36 -10.95 7.95
C VAL A 48 16.82 -9.57 8.33
N THR A 49 17.35 -8.98 9.39
CA THR A 49 17.03 -7.59 9.76
C THR A 49 18.18 -6.69 9.33
N LEU A 50 17.97 -5.81 8.35
CA LEU A 50 18.96 -4.86 7.86
C LEU A 50 18.40 -3.44 7.92
N CYS A 51 19.19 -2.50 8.47
CA CYS A 51 18.81 -1.09 8.42
C CYS A 51 18.83 -0.57 6.96
N PRO A 52 18.14 0.54 6.67
CA PRO A 52 18.10 1.16 5.36
C PRO A 52 19.49 1.40 4.76
N ASP A 53 20.46 1.82 5.56
CA ASP A 53 21.81 2.09 5.06
C ASP A 53 22.55 0.80 4.68
N CYS A 54 22.48 -0.22 5.55
CA CYS A 54 23.11 -1.52 5.30
C CYS A 54 22.42 -2.29 4.17
N SER A 55 21.11 -2.16 4.03
CA SER A 55 20.40 -2.68 2.86
C SER A 55 20.71 -1.83 1.63
N GLY A 56 20.76 -0.52 1.78
CA GLY A 56 20.84 0.48 0.73
C GLY A 56 22.16 0.46 -0.02
N ALA A 57 23.27 0.34 0.72
CA ALA A 57 24.63 0.43 0.20
C ALA A 57 24.96 -0.58 -0.91
N ALA A 58 24.25 -1.70 -0.96
CA ALA A 58 24.50 -2.77 -1.94
C ALA A 58 23.67 -2.65 -3.23
N TYR A 59 22.63 -1.80 -3.28
CA TYR A 59 21.66 -1.80 -4.38
C TYR A 59 21.46 -0.41 -4.98
N GLN A 60 21.20 -0.38 -6.29
CA GLN A 60 21.11 0.87 -7.03
C GLN A 60 19.69 1.47 -6.93
N PRO A 61 19.54 2.81 -6.85
CA PRO A 61 18.25 3.44 -7.03
C PRO A 61 17.67 3.14 -8.42
N TYR A 62 16.38 2.81 -8.49
CA TYR A 62 15.72 2.54 -9.76
C TYR A 62 15.40 3.84 -10.51
N LYS A 63 16.03 4.02 -11.68
CA LYS A 63 15.89 5.24 -12.51
C LYS A 63 14.69 5.24 -13.48
N GLY A 64 13.82 4.23 -13.43
CA GLY A 64 12.63 4.22 -14.28
C GLY A 64 12.83 3.72 -15.72
N HIS A 65 13.90 2.99 -16.01
CA HIS A 65 14.22 2.54 -17.38
C HIS A 65 13.23 1.52 -17.98
N LEU A 66 12.36 0.90 -17.17
CA LEU A 66 11.27 0.03 -17.63
C LEU A 66 9.91 0.73 -17.68
N ARG A 67 9.87 2.08 -17.59
CA ARG A 67 8.61 2.81 -17.67
C ARG A 67 7.94 2.56 -19.03
N GLY A 68 6.69 2.11 -18.99
CA GLY A 68 5.93 1.79 -20.20
C GLY A 68 6.26 0.43 -20.82
N VAL A 69 7.15 -0.36 -20.22
CA VAL A 69 7.40 -1.75 -20.63
C VAL A 69 6.28 -2.63 -20.06
N ALA A 70 5.75 -3.55 -20.86
CA ALA A 70 4.79 -4.54 -20.38
C ALA A 70 5.51 -5.57 -19.49
N TYR A 71 4.89 -5.93 -18.37
CA TYR A 71 5.45 -6.88 -17.39
C TYR A 71 5.78 -8.23 -18.02
N ASN A 72 4.95 -8.69 -18.96
CA ASN A 72 5.15 -9.96 -19.67
C ASN A 72 6.36 -9.96 -20.62
N ASP A 73 6.85 -8.78 -21.01
CA ASP A 73 8.01 -8.63 -21.89
C ASP A 73 9.34 -8.58 -21.11
N LEU A 74 9.28 -8.64 -19.78
CA LEU A 74 10.47 -8.62 -18.95
C LEU A 74 11.30 -9.88 -19.17
N ARG A 75 12.56 -9.65 -19.53
CA ARG A 75 13.55 -10.74 -19.65
C ARG A 75 13.84 -11.30 -18.27
N ARG A 76 14.00 -12.63 -18.16
CA ARG A 76 14.38 -13.30 -16.90
C ARG A 76 15.69 -12.80 -16.30
N THR A 77 16.55 -12.17 -17.10
CA THR A 77 17.81 -11.56 -16.66
C THR A 77 17.60 -10.25 -15.90
N MET A 78 16.43 -9.62 -16.00
CA MET A 78 16.11 -8.37 -15.30
C MET A 78 15.61 -8.69 -13.90
N ARG A 79 16.51 -8.63 -12.92
CA ARG A 79 16.14 -8.92 -11.55
C ARG A 79 15.74 -7.65 -10.81
N ALA A 80 14.59 -7.70 -10.13
CA ALA A 80 14.15 -6.59 -9.29
C ALA A 80 15.10 -6.36 -8.11
N ASP A 81 15.74 -7.44 -7.65
CA ASP A 81 16.56 -7.48 -6.44
C ASP A 81 17.97 -6.90 -6.62
N ASP A 82 18.26 -6.33 -7.80
CA ASP A 82 19.40 -5.45 -8.08
C ASP A 82 19.14 -3.99 -7.66
N TYR A 83 17.88 -3.65 -7.36
CA TYR A 83 17.44 -2.29 -7.09
C TYR A 83 16.89 -2.09 -5.68
N LEU A 84 16.90 -0.83 -5.26
CA LEU A 84 16.12 -0.38 -4.10
C LEU A 84 14.63 -0.29 -4.46
N CYS A 85 13.81 -0.59 -3.46
CA CYS A 85 12.37 -0.43 -3.52
C CYS A 85 12.00 0.99 -3.91
N ARG A 86 11.21 1.14 -4.96
CA ARG A 86 10.81 2.45 -5.48
C ARG A 86 9.98 3.25 -4.47
N LEU A 87 9.21 2.57 -3.63
CA LEU A 87 8.32 3.20 -2.67
C LEU A 87 9.07 3.70 -1.43
N CYS A 88 9.80 2.82 -0.74
CA CYS A 88 10.48 3.22 0.50
C CYS A 88 11.90 3.73 0.32
N GLN A 89 12.54 3.49 -0.83
CA GLN A 89 13.95 3.84 -1.13
C GLN A 89 14.98 3.31 -0.11
N ALA A 90 14.57 2.39 0.77
CA ALA A 90 15.35 1.95 1.92
C ALA A 90 15.68 0.47 1.89
N SER A 91 14.82 -0.34 1.28
CA SER A 91 14.94 -1.80 1.28
C SER A 91 15.22 -2.32 -0.11
N ARG A 92 15.95 -3.43 -0.17
CA ARG A 92 16.11 -4.23 -1.40
C ARG A 92 14.74 -4.60 -1.97
N ALA A 93 14.57 -4.41 -3.27
CA ALA A 93 13.36 -4.88 -3.93
C ALA A 93 13.33 -6.41 -4.04
N PHE A 94 12.12 -6.95 -4.08
CA PHE A 94 11.85 -8.37 -4.15
C PHE A 94 11.16 -8.75 -5.46
N THR A 95 10.33 -7.85 -5.99
CA THR A 95 9.54 -8.10 -7.20
C THR A 95 9.38 -6.84 -8.03
N TRP A 96 9.04 -7.01 -9.30
CA TRP A 96 8.60 -5.93 -10.18
C TRP A 96 7.09 -5.72 -9.98
N ASP A 97 6.71 -4.56 -9.45
CA ASP A 97 5.31 -4.15 -9.40
C ASP A 97 4.83 -3.71 -10.78
N HIS A 98 3.58 -4.04 -11.10
CA HIS A 98 2.96 -3.73 -12.37
C HIS A 98 1.47 -3.40 -12.22
N CYS A 99 0.94 -2.71 -13.22
CA CYS A 99 -0.49 -2.45 -13.28
C CYS A 99 -1.27 -3.69 -13.71
N HIS A 100 -2.22 -4.14 -12.90
CA HIS A 100 -3.05 -5.29 -13.27
C HIS A 100 -4.05 -4.97 -14.40
N ASP A 101 -4.43 -3.70 -14.55
CA ASP A 101 -5.35 -3.28 -15.63
C ASP A 101 -4.66 -3.14 -16.99
N HIS A 102 -3.45 -2.54 -17.03
CA HIS A 102 -2.75 -2.20 -18.27
C HIS A 102 -1.49 -3.04 -18.53
N GLY A 103 -1.04 -3.85 -17.57
CA GLY A 103 0.15 -4.70 -17.68
C GLY A 103 1.50 -3.99 -17.59
N HIS A 104 1.55 -2.66 -17.54
CA HIS A 104 2.83 -1.91 -17.51
C HIS A 104 3.55 -1.99 -16.16
N VAL A 105 4.87 -2.11 -16.20
CA VAL A 105 5.76 -2.08 -15.03
C VAL A 105 5.75 -0.69 -14.39
N ARG A 106 5.59 -0.64 -13.06
CA ARG A 106 5.68 0.59 -12.26
C ARG A 106 7.06 0.76 -11.62
N GLY A 107 7.69 -0.35 -11.26
CA GLY A 107 9.05 -0.39 -10.75
C GLY A 107 9.28 -1.50 -9.74
N PRO A 108 10.50 -1.62 -9.20
CA PRO A 108 10.85 -2.67 -8.26
C PRO A 108 10.37 -2.29 -6.85
N VAL A 109 9.77 -3.24 -6.13
CA VAL A 109 9.24 -3.01 -4.78
C VAL A 109 9.70 -4.11 -3.82
N CYS A 110 9.91 -3.77 -2.55
CA CYS A 110 10.20 -4.77 -1.52
C CYS A 110 8.92 -5.53 -1.13
N ALA A 111 9.08 -6.70 -0.51
CA ALA A 111 7.95 -7.54 -0.10
C ALA A 111 6.96 -6.79 0.81
N SER A 112 7.45 -5.98 1.76
CA SER A 112 6.60 -5.22 2.67
C SER A 112 5.75 -4.18 1.93
N CYS A 113 6.33 -3.40 1.03
CA CYS A 113 5.60 -2.43 0.23
C CYS A 113 4.63 -3.12 -0.74
N ASN A 114 5.01 -4.25 -1.33
CA ASN A 114 4.14 -5.04 -2.20
C ASN A 114 2.91 -5.58 -1.45
N THR A 115 3.09 -6.10 -0.24
CA THR A 115 1.97 -6.53 0.60
C THR A 115 1.12 -5.35 1.07
N PHE A 116 1.75 -4.20 1.35
CA PHE A 116 1.03 -3.01 1.78
C PHE A 116 0.17 -2.40 0.67
N GLU A 117 0.65 -2.44 -0.57
CA GLU A 117 -0.13 -2.09 -1.77
C GLU A 117 -1.47 -2.84 -1.80
N GLY A 118 -1.45 -4.13 -1.50
CA GLY A 118 -2.64 -4.97 -1.42
C GLY A 118 -3.65 -4.60 -0.31
N LYS A 119 -3.37 -3.61 0.56
CA LYS A 119 -4.30 -3.14 1.61
C LYS A 119 -5.27 -2.04 1.14
N GLY A 120 -5.41 -1.82 -0.17
CA GLY A 120 -6.45 -0.96 -0.76
C GLY A 120 -6.32 0.51 -0.35
N VAL A 121 -7.39 1.11 0.18
CA VAL A 121 -7.45 2.54 0.57
C VAL A 121 -6.29 3.00 1.48
N ARG A 122 -5.80 2.14 2.37
CA ARG A 122 -4.67 2.47 3.27
C ARG A 122 -3.37 2.72 2.50
N PHE A 123 -3.21 2.09 1.35
CA PHE A 123 -2.07 2.35 0.48
C PHE A 123 -2.14 3.76 -0.10
N LEU A 124 -3.32 4.24 -0.50
CA LEU A 124 -3.51 5.57 -1.10
C LEU A 124 -3.18 6.72 -0.15
N GLN A 125 -3.25 6.49 1.15
CA GLN A 125 -2.85 7.45 2.19
C GLN A 125 -1.33 7.58 2.34
N GLY A 126 -0.56 6.63 1.79
CA GLY A 126 0.90 6.66 1.83
C GLY A 126 1.48 7.74 0.93
N GLU A 127 2.54 8.39 1.42
CA GLU A 127 3.30 9.36 0.63
C GLU A 127 3.87 8.70 -0.64
N GLY A 128 3.66 9.33 -1.79
CA GLY A 128 4.15 8.82 -3.08
C GLY A 128 3.38 7.61 -3.64
N SER A 129 2.40 7.04 -2.93
CA SER A 129 1.65 5.86 -3.39
C SER A 129 0.88 6.11 -4.69
N ILE A 130 0.14 7.21 -4.78
CA ILE A 130 -0.60 7.56 -6.00
C ILE A 130 0.36 7.80 -7.16
N LEU A 131 1.47 8.50 -6.92
CA LEU A 131 2.50 8.75 -7.91
C LEU A 131 3.15 7.46 -8.43
N HIS A 132 3.33 6.47 -7.55
CA HIS A 132 3.80 5.13 -7.93
C HIS A 132 2.78 4.39 -8.83
N LEU A 133 1.48 4.46 -8.52
CA LEU A 133 0.44 3.89 -9.38
C LEU A 133 0.44 4.53 -10.78
N LEU A 134 0.71 5.84 -10.84
CA LEU A 134 0.82 6.64 -12.07
C LEU A 134 2.15 6.43 -12.83
N GLU A 135 3.06 5.58 -12.36
CA GLU A 135 4.17 5.11 -13.20
C GLU A 135 3.68 4.21 -14.35
N CYS A 136 2.47 3.66 -14.23
CA CYS A 136 1.77 3.04 -15.34
C CYS A 136 1.35 4.10 -16.37
N ARG A 137 1.87 3.97 -17.60
CA ARG A 137 1.58 4.88 -18.71
C ARG A 137 0.09 5.04 -18.99
N GLY A 138 -0.65 3.93 -19.10
CA GLY A 138 -2.09 3.96 -19.37
C GLY A 138 -2.90 4.67 -18.27
N CYS A 139 -2.58 4.43 -16.99
CA CYS A 139 -3.21 5.14 -15.88
C CYS A 139 -2.92 6.65 -15.93
N ARG A 140 -1.68 7.02 -16.24
CA ARG A 140 -1.27 8.43 -16.31
C ARG A 140 -1.93 9.18 -17.47
N GLU A 141 -1.94 8.59 -18.66
CA GLU A 141 -2.57 9.18 -19.86
C GLU A 141 -4.08 9.35 -19.69
N GLN A 142 -4.75 8.39 -19.04
CA GLN A 142 -6.18 8.44 -18.75
C GLN A 142 -6.51 9.25 -17.49
N GLN A 143 -5.51 9.83 -16.80
CA GLN A 143 -5.64 10.51 -15.50
C GLN A 143 -6.48 9.71 -14.50
N THR A 144 -6.21 8.41 -14.42
CA THR A 144 -6.97 7.44 -13.63
C THR A 144 -6.06 6.53 -12.83
N LEU A 145 -6.65 5.69 -11.99
CA LEU A 145 -5.97 4.65 -11.23
C LEU A 145 -6.49 3.27 -11.64
N PRO A 146 -5.84 2.17 -11.23
CA PRO A 146 -6.40 0.83 -11.41
C PRO A 146 -7.80 0.71 -10.80
N GLN A 147 -8.66 -0.12 -11.39
CA GLN A 147 -10.07 -0.24 -11.03
C GLN A 147 -10.29 -0.45 -9.53
N ARG A 148 -9.50 -1.31 -8.88
CA ARG A 148 -9.58 -1.57 -7.43
C ARG A 148 -9.53 -0.29 -6.59
N TYR A 149 -8.65 0.65 -6.96
CA TYR A 149 -8.47 1.90 -6.22
C TYR A 149 -9.54 2.93 -6.53
N ARG A 150 -10.17 2.87 -7.71
CA ARG A 150 -11.30 3.73 -8.04
C ARG A 150 -12.48 3.45 -7.09
N LEU A 151 -12.72 2.16 -6.81
CA LEU A 151 -13.75 1.72 -5.88
C LEU A 151 -13.40 2.07 -4.43
N ASP A 152 -12.13 1.91 -4.04
CA ASP A 152 -11.65 2.36 -2.72
C ASP A 152 -11.87 3.87 -2.52
N ILE A 153 -11.56 4.70 -3.52
CA ILE A 153 -11.78 6.15 -3.48
C ILE A 153 -13.27 6.49 -3.36
N ALA A 154 -14.12 5.79 -4.12
CA ALA A 154 -15.56 5.97 -4.04
C ALA A 154 -16.11 5.58 -2.66
N GLY A 155 -15.66 4.46 -2.10
CA GLY A 155 -16.03 4.03 -0.76
C GLY A 155 -15.59 5.01 0.32
N GLU A 156 -14.36 5.52 0.24
CA GLU A 156 -13.82 6.54 1.15
C GLU A 156 -14.57 7.88 1.03
N HIS A 157 -14.95 8.27 -0.19
CA HIS A 157 -15.79 9.45 -0.39
C HIS A 157 -17.13 9.31 0.35
N LEU A 158 -17.84 8.19 0.15
CA LEU A 158 -19.11 7.92 0.82
C LEU A 158 -18.95 7.81 2.35
N HIS A 159 -17.87 7.19 2.84
CA HIS A 159 -17.53 7.14 4.26
C HIS A 159 -17.47 8.56 4.86
N ASN A 160 -16.88 9.50 4.13
CA ASN A 160 -16.69 10.86 4.60
C ASN A 160 -17.94 11.74 4.45
N THR A 161 -18.75 11.55 3.39
CA THR A 161 -19.86 12.47 3.04
C THR A 161 -21.25 11.97 3.44
N GLU A 162 -21.52 10.67 3.40
CA GLU A 162 -22.87 10.12 3.58
C GLU A 162 -23.23 9.93 5.05
N ARG A 163 -24.44 10.32 5.44
CA ARG A 163 -24.99 10.11 6.79
C ARG A 163 -26.46 9.75 6.70
N HIS A 164 -26.95 8.94 7.64
CA HIS A 164 -28.38 8.67 7.76
C HIS A 164 -29.07 9.69 8.68
N GLY A 165 -30.13 10.31 8.20
CA GLY A 165 -30.91 11.28 8.96
C GLY A 165 -30.04 12.43 9.49
N ARG A 166 -30.04 12.64 10.82
CA ARG A 166 -29.23 13.67 11.51
C ARG A 166 -27.99 13.11 12.21
N CYS A 167 -27.62 11.85 11.94
CA CYS A 167 -26.47 11.22 12.56
C CYS A 167 -25.15 11.87 12.10
N ARG A 168 -24.20 12.05 13.01
CA ARG A 168 -22.85 12.57 12.70
C ARG A 168 -21.81 11.46 12.48
N SER A 169 -22.11 10.22 12.88
CA SER A 169 -21.19 9.08 12.81
C SER A 169 -20.88 8.69 11.37
N GLN A 170 -19.60 8.47 11.07
CA GLN A 170 -19.17 7.95 9.78
C GLN A 170 -19.67 6.50 9.60
N PRO A 171 -20.27 6.16 8.45
CA PRO A 171 -20.71 4.80 8.18
C PRO A 171 -19.53 3.88 7.82
N HIS A 172 -19.65 2.60 8.13
CA HIS A 172 -18.86 1.59 7.42
C HIS A 172 -19.43 1.39 6.01
N VAL A 173 -18.54 1.27 5.02
CA VAL A 173 -18.92 1.17 3.60
C VAL A 173 -18.39 -0.16 3.04
N TRP A 174 -19.25 -0.85 2.30
CA TRP A 174 -18.92 -2.07 1.55
C TRP A 174 -19.43 -1.91 0.11
N ASP A 175 -18.62 -2.31 -0.88
CA ASP A 175 -19.03 -2.38 -2.29
C ASP A 175 -19.70 -3.73 -2.55
N HIS A 176 -20.85 -3.70 -3.22
CA HIS A 176 -21.71 -4.86 -3.49
C HIS A 176 -22.32 -4.79 -4.89
N ASP A 177 -21.49 -4.62 -5.91
CA ASP A 177 -21.74 -4.97 -7.32
C ASP A 177 -21.91 -3.79 -8.29
N LEU A 178 -21.48 -4.04 -9.53
CA LEU A 178 -21.72 -3.21 -10.70
C LEU A 178 -22.99 -3.69 -11.40
N HIS A 179 -24.03 -2.84 -11.44
CA HIS A 179 -25.26 -3.12 -12.17
C HIS A 179 -25.59 -1.96 -13.12
N HIS A 180 -25.70 -2.26 -14.43
CA HIS A 180 -26.01 -1.27 -15.48
C HIS A 180 -25.17 0.02 -15.42
N GLY A 181 -23.85 -0.09 -15.18
CA GLY A 181 -22.94 1.07 -15.14
C GLY A 181 -22.96 1.87 -13.83
N THR A 182 -23.73 1.40 -12.84
CA THR A 182 -23.84 1.98 -11.50
C THR A 182 -23.31 1.02 -10.46
N HIS A 183 -22.46 1.52 -9.57
CA HIS A 183 -21.93 0.78 -8.42
C HIS A 183 -22.81 0.99 -7.20
N ASN A 184 -23.20 -0.10 -6.55
CA ASN A 184 -24.01 -0.07 -5.33
C ASN A 184 -23.11 -0.26 -4.10
N PHE A 185 -23.13 0.72 -3.22
CA PHE A 185 -22.42 0.68 -1.95
C PHE A 185 -23.43 0.46 -0.82
N THR A 186 -23.17 -0.52 0.04
CA THR A 186 -23.90 -0.68 1.30
C THR A 186 -23.18 0.09 2.38
N LEU A 187 -23.92 0.90 3.12
CA LEU A 187 -23.44 1.68 4.25
C LEU A 187 -24.12 1.19 5.52
N ALA A 188 -23.39 1.14 6.63
CA ALA A 188 -23.97 0.90 7.95
C ALA A 188 -23.44 1.88 8.99
N CYS A 189 -24.35 2.45 9.76
CA CYS A 189 -23.98 3.29 10.89
C CYS A 189 -23.59 2.44 12.09
N PRO A 190 -22.36 2.59 12.62
CA PRO A 190 -21.92 1.83 13.80
C PRO A 190 -22.70 2.21 15.07
N SER A 191 -23.21 3.44 15.15
CA SER A 191 -23.90 3.94 16.34
C SER A 191 -25.36 3.51 16.44
N HIS A 192 -26.02 3.23 15.31
CA HIS A 192 -27.47 2.99 15.26
C HIS A 192 -27.83 1.65 14.61
N GLY A 193 -26.87 0.92 14.03
CA GLY A 193 -27.11 -0.32 13.29
C GLY A 193 -27.90 -0.14 11.99
N THR A 194 -28.28 1.09 11.64
CA THR A 194 -29.02 1.42 10.41
C THR A 194 -28.16 1.12 9.19
N ARG A 195 -28.71 0.38 8.22
CA ARG A 195 -28.07 0.09 6.93
C ARG A 195 -28.83 0.78 5.81
N TRP A 196 -28.12 1.30 4.83
CA TRP A 196 -28.70 1.89 3.62
C TRP A 196 -27.79 1.65 2.41
N THR A 197 -28.29 1.98 1.22
CA THR A 197 -27.55 1.84 -0.03
C THR A 197 -27.36 3.21 -0.65
N SER A 198 -26.15 3.48 -1.12
CA SER A 198 -25.85 4.63 -1.98
C SER A 198 -25.34 4.12 -3.33
N LYS A 199 -25.57 4.91 -4.37
CA LYS A 199 -25.28 4.54 -5.75
C LYS A 199 -24.37 5.58 -6.37
N LEU A 200 -23.29 5.14 -6.99
CA LEU A 200 -22.41 6.00 -7.77
C LEU A 200 -22.28 5.46 -9.20
N THR A 201 -22.47 6.34 -10.17
CA THR A 201 -22.22 6.03 -11.57
C THR A 201 -20.72 5.90 -11.84
N THR A 202 -20.36 5.17 -12.89
CA THR A 202 -18.96 5.08 -13.34
C THR A 202 -18.35 6.47 -13.61
N ALA A 203 -19.14 7.42 -14.12
CA ALA A 203 -18.70 8.79 -14.37
C ALA A 203 -18.39 9.55 -13.07
N GLN A 204 -19.21 9.41 -12.03
CA GLN A 204 -18.95 10.02 -10.72
C GLN A 204 -17.69 9.46 -10.08
N ILE A 205 -17.49 8.14 -10.12
CA ILE A 205 -16.28 7.49 -9.59
C ILE A 205 -15.03 7.97 -10.36
N HIS A 206 -15.15 8.10 -11.68
CA HIS A 206 -14.07 8.63 -12.51
C HIS A 206 -13.73 10.08 -12.15
N GLU A 207 -14.72 10.94 -11.90
CA GLU A 207 -14.49 12.33 -11.47
C GLU A 207 -13.76 12.40 -10.12
N LEU A 208 -14.22 11.63 -9.13
CA LEU A 208 -13.57 11.52 -7.82
C LEU A 208 -12.12 11.05 -7.97
N THR A 209 -11.89 10.03 -8.80
CA THR A 209 -10.54 9.51 -9.07
C THR A 209 -9.66 10.59 -9.72
N ARG A 210 -10.19 11.32 -10.70
CA ARG A 210 -9.44 12.37 -11.41
C ARG A 210 -9.04 13.50 -10.47
N ALA A 211 -9.92 13.89 -9.55
CA ALA A 211 -9.61 14.90 -8.53
C ALA A 211 -8.45 14.45 -7.62
N VAL A 212 -8.45 13.19 -7.18
CA VAL A 212 -7.36 12.61 -6.37
C VAL A 212 -6.04 12.55 -7.16
N VAL A 213 -6.09 12.12 -8.43
CA VAL A 213 -4.91 12.09 -9.32
C VAL A 213 -4.36 13.50 -9.56
N ALA A 214 -5.23 14.47 -9.84
CA ALA A 214 -4.82 15.86 -10.06
C ALA A 214 -4.15 16.44 -8.81
N ALA A 215 -4.70 16.21 -7.62
CA ALA A 215 -4.09 16.65 -6.37
C ALA A 215 -2.72 15.99 -6.13
N ALA A 216 -2.56 14.70 -6.44
CA ALA A 216 -1.28 14.01 -6.30
C ALA A 216 -0.23 14.55 -7.28
N LEU A 217 -0.60 14.79 -8.54
CA LEU A 217 0.30 15.34 -9.55
C LEU A 217 0.70 16.79 -9.25
N ALA A 218 -0.22 17.60 -8.73
CA ALA A 218 0.08 18.97 -8.31
C ALA A 218 1.08 19.02 -7.14
N ASN A 219 1.04 18.01 -6.27
CA ASN A 219 1.96 17.86 -5.14
C ASN A 219 3.25 17.09 -5.50
N ASP A 220 3.45 16.69 -6.76
CA ASP A 220 4.66 15.98 -7.18
C ASP A 220 5.85 16.92 -7.18
N LYS A 221 6.65 16.89 -6.11
CA LYS A 221 7.88 17.66 -5.97
C LYS A 221 9.07 17.00 -6.67
N ARG A 222 8.90 15.85 -7.33
CA ARG A 222 10.00 15.20 -8.05
C ARG A 222 10.36 16.06 -9.26
N PRO A 223 11.66 16.30 -9.53
CA PRO A 223 12.06 17.01 -10.73
C PRO A 223 11.50 16.29 -11.95
N THR A 224 10.85 17.04 -12.83
CA THR A 224 10.43 16.54 -14.13
C THR A 224 11.70 16.11 -14.86
N PRO A 225 11.74 14.90 -15.46
CA PRO A 225 12.92 14.41 -16.15
C PRO A 225 13.34 15.32 -17.31
#